data_AF-A0A357MH83-F1
#
_entry.id   AF-A0A357MH83-F1
#
_cell.length_a   1.000
_cell.length_b   1.000
_cell.length_c   1.000
_cell.angle_alpha   90.00
_cell.angle_beta   90.00
_cell.angle_gamma   90.00
#
_symmetry.space_group_name_H-M   'P 1'
#
loop_
_entity.id
_entity.type
_entity.pdbx_description
1 polymer ?
#
loop_
_entity_poly.entity_id
_entity_poly.type
_entity_poly.pdbx_seq_one_letter_code
_entity_poly.pdbx_strand_id
1 'polypeptide(L)'
;MRDRPHPSARAPLDWRAPLRASLAIFALLLARSVAAQEAAGAASEQDETAEVTCESCHGDDPVLPDAHPPVAGMSMSACTACHQPGSPLALPAGMQLDHHHYMAGLDCASCHDDPEAPAATAGTELCLACHGPLEALGALTADVEPTNPHLSPHGPPYAECGLCHQIHTESESFCAQCHDFEGLWTFILMR
;
A
#
# COMPACT_ATOMS: atom_id res chain seq x y z
N MET A 1 85.71 -27.91 19.23
CA MET A 1 84.93 -29.16 19.13
C MET A 1 83.87 -29.16 20.22
N ARG A 2 82.63 -28.77 19.91
CA ARG A 2 81.43 -29.10 20.69
C ARG A 2 80.27 -29.16 19.70
N ASP A 3 79.90 -30.38 19.33
CA ASP A 3 78.76 -30.69 18.48
C ASP A 3 77.46 -30.22 19.14
N ARG A 4 76.62 -29.51 18.39
CA ARG A 4 75.23 -29.24 18.78
C ARG A 4 74.32 -30.23 18.04
N PRO A 5 73.38 -30.90 18.74
CA PRO A 5 72.51 -31.89 18.12
C PRO A 5 71.45 -31.21 17.24
N HIS A 6 71.18 -31.81 16.07
CA HIS A 6 70.09 -31.42 15.20
C HIS A 6 68.72 -31.79 15.82
N PRO A 7 67.71 -30.92 15.74
CA PRO A 7 66.36 -31.23 16.24
C PRO A 7 65.66 -32.25 15.32
N SER A 8 65.09 -33.28 15.95
CA SER A 8 64.28 -34.32 15.32
C SER A 8 63.02 -33.74 14.66
N ALA A 9 62.69 -34.26 13.48
CA ALA A 9 61.55 -33.86 12.66
C ALA A 9 60.21 -33.99 13.42
N ARG A 10 59.39 -32.93 13.39
CA ARG A 10 58.01 -32.94 13.90
C ARG A 10 57.11 -33.67 12.91
N ALA A 11 56.19 -34.48 13.42
CA ALA A 11 55.18 -35.18 12.61
C ALA A 11 54.26 -34.18 11.88
N PRO A 12 53.78 -34.51 10.66
CA PRO A 12 52.93 -33.63 9.88
C PRO A 12 51.57 -33.42 10.57
N LEU A 13 51.14 -32.16 10.63
CA LEU A 13 49.86 -31.74 11.20
C LEU A 13 48.71 -32.18 10.28
N ASP A 14 47.81 -33.04 10.75
CA ASP A 14 46.64 -33.49 10.00
C ASP A 14 45.52 -32.44 10.04
N TRP A 15 45.49 -31.57 9.03
CA TRP A 15 44.52 -30.50 8.87
C TRP A 15 43.14 -30.99 8.39
N ARG A 16 42.95 -32.28 8.10
CA ARG A 16 41.69 -32.80 7.54
C ARG A 16 40.61 -33.03 8.60
N ALA A 17 41.01 -33.23 9.86
CA ALA A 17 40.09 -33.40 10.98
C ALA A 17 39.25 -32.14 11.30
N PRO A 18 39.83 -30.91 11.43
CA PRO A 18 39.03 -29.72 11.74
C PRO A 18 38.07 -29.32 10.60
N LEU A 19 38.44 -29.55 9.34
CA LEU A 19 37.59 -29.22 8.18
C LEU A 19 36.33 -30.08 8.09
N ARG A 20 36.40 -31.37 8.47
CA ARG A 20 35.23 -32.26 8.51
C ARG A 20 34.27 -31.89 9.64
N ALA A 21 34.79 -31.47 10.78
CA ALA A 21 33.97 -30.99 11.90
C ALA A 21 33.22 -29.70 11.56
N SER A 22 33.87 -28.75 10.88
CA SER A 22 33.24 -27.48 10.49
C SER A 22 32.12 -27.64 9.46
N LEU A 23 32.27 -28.55 8.47
CA LEU A 23 31.20 -28.82 7.49
C LEU A 23 29.97 -29.47 8.12
N ALA A 24 30.16 -30.38 9.10
CA ALA A 24 29.05 -31.03 9.79
C ALA A 24 28.23 -30.05 10.64
N ILE A 25 28.89 -29.10 11.31
CA ILE A 25 28.23 -28.05 12.09
C ILE A 25 27.43 -27.11 11.19
N PHE A 26 27.99 -26.70 10.05
CA PHE A 26 27.30 -25.83 9.10
C PHE A 26 26.06 -26.50 8.49
N ALA A 27 26.14 -27.78 8.14
CA ALA A 27 24.99 -28.55 7.65
C ALA A 27 23.88 -28.70 8.71
N LEU A 28 24.23 -28.90 9.98
CA LEU A 28 23.28 -28.94 11.09
C LEU A 28 22.60 -27.60 11.36
N LEU A 29 23.31 -26.48 11.21
CA LEU A 29 22.75 -25.14 11.37
C LEU A 29 21.78 -24.80 10.24
N LEU A 30 22.12 -25.15 8.98
CA LEU A 30 21.23 -24.96 7.84
C LEU A 30 19.95 -25.81 7.92
N ALA A 31 20.06 -27.06 8.37
CA ALA A 31 18.88 -27.91 8.57
C ALA A 31 17.92 -27.36 9.65
N ARG A 32 18.48 -26.72 10.69
CA ARG A 32 17.67 -26.05 11.73
C ARG A 32 17.00 -24.77 11.22
N SER A 33 17.62 -24.00 10.34
CA SER A 33 16.99 -22.80 9.77
C SER A 33 15.83 -23.13 8.83
N VAL A 34 15.92 -24.20 8.02
CA VAL A 34 14.82 -24.60 7.12
C VAL A 34 13.59 -25.08 7.90
N ALA A 35 13.79 -25.91 8.93
CA ALA A 35 12.68 -26.39 9.75
C ALA A 35 11.98 -25.26 10.54
N ALA A 36 12.72 -24.22 10.94
CA ALA A 36 12.14 -23.03 11.58
C ALA A 36 11.29 -22.21 10.60
N GLN A 37 11.67 -22.16 9.32
CA GLN A 37 10.92 -21.46 8.28
C GLN A 37 9.59 -22.17 7.96
N GLU A 38 9.57 -23.50 7.95
CA GLU A 38 8.35 -24.29 7.72
C GLU A 38 7.37 -24.22 8.90
N ALA A 39 7.87 -24.12 10.13
CA ALA A 39 7.02 -23.90 11.31
C ALA A 39 6.45 -22.47 11.37
N ALA A 40 7.17 -21.48 10.84
CA ALA A 40 6.70 -20.09 10.76
C ALA A 40 5.72 -19.84 9.61
N GLY A 41 5.74 -20.68 8.57
CA GLY A 41 4.83 -20.56 7.41
C GLY A 41 3.41 -21.13 7.64
N ALA A 42 3.17 -21.81 8.76
CA ALA A 42 1.90 -22.48 9.07
C ALA A 42 1.02 -21.72 10.07
N ALA A 43 1.44 -20.53 10.53
CA ALA A 43 0.68 -19.69 11.44
C ALA A 43 0.61 -18.24 10.90
N SER A 44 -0.23 -18.05 9.89
CA SER A 44 -0.97 -16.80 9.72
C SER A 44 -2.44 -17.18 9.54
N GLU A 45 -3.03 -17.71 10.61
CA GLU A 45 -4.47 -17.55 10.81
C GLU A 45 -4.70 -16.03 10.83
N GLN A 46 -5.37 -15.55 9.79
CA GLN A 46 -5.85 -14.18 9.71
C GLN A 46 -6.82 -14.02 10.87
N ASP A 47 -6.33 -13.34 11.90
CA ASP A 47 -7.08 -12.86 13.04
C ASP A 47 -8.25 -12.03 12.51
N GLU A 48 -9.45 -12.32 13.03
CA GLU A 48 -10.72 -11.74 12.64
C GLU A 48 -10.77 -10.25 13.05
N THR A 49 -10.00 -9.41 12.37
CA THR A 49 -10.30 -7.98 12.26
C THR A 49 -11.64 -7.88 11.56
N ALA A 50 -12.62 -7.24 12.19
CA ALA A 50 -13.95 -6.99 11.63
C ALA A 50 -13.82 -6.64 10.14
N GLU A 51 -14.21 -7.59 9.27
CA GLU A 51 -14.14 -7.41 7.83
C GLU A 51 -14.99 -6.19 7.48
N VAL A 52 -14.38 -5.14 6.91
CA VAL A 52 -15.16 -4.02 6.36
C VAL A 52 -16.05 -4.62 5.28
N THR A 53 -17.34 -4.34 5.32
CA THR A 53 -18.31 -4.86 4.34
C THR A 53 -19.01 -3.70 3.64
N CYS A 54 -19.74 -3.98 2.56
CA CYS A 54 -20.56 -2.95 1.92
C CYS A 54 -21.57 -2.33 2.91
N GLU A 55 -22.13 -3.16 3.81
CA GLU A 55 -23.11 -2.77 4.82
C GLU A 55 -22.50 -1.85 5.89
N SER A 56 -21.20 -1.96 6.20
CA SER A 56 -20.58 -1.06 7.20
C SER A 56 -20.55 0.41 6.79
N CYS A 57 -20.71 0.70 5.49
CA CYS A 57 -20.75 2.07 4.96
C CYS A 57 -22.14 2.47 4.46
N HIS A 58 -22.87 1.55 3.83
CA HIS A 58 -24.17 1.83 3.21
C HIS A 58 -25.38 1.35 4.03
N GLY A 59 -25.16 0.62 5.13
CA GLY A 59 -26.23 -0.04 5.88
C GLY A 59 -27.09 -0.92 4.96
N ASP A 60 -28.41 -0.81 5.13
CA ASP A 60 -29.40 -1.50 4.30
C ASP A 60 -29.75 -0.75 2.99
N ASP A 61 -29.11 0.39 2.71
CA ASP A 61 -29.50 1.22 1.58
C ASP A 61 -29.09 0.57 0.24
N PRO A 62 -30.05 0.41 -0.71
CA PRO A 62 -29.74 -0.12 -2.03
C PRO A 62 -29.04 0.95 -2.87
N VAL A 63 -27.70 0.95 -2.82
CA VAL A 63 -26.86 1.88 -3.59
C VAL A 63 -26.61 1.46 -5.04
N LEU A 64 -27.06 0.27 -5.42
CA LEU A 64 -27.01 -0.25 -6.78
C LEU A 64 -28.41 -0.61 -7.27
N PRO A 65 -28.71 -0.45 -8.58
CA PRO A 65 -29.99 -0.89 -9.15
C PRO A 65 -30.21 -2.40 -8.99
N ASP A 66 -31.46 -2.83 -8.87
CA ASP A 66 -31.83 -4.26 -8.72
C ASP A 66 -31.27 -5.18 -9.82
N ALA A 67 -31.06 -4.64 -11.02
CA ALA A 67 -30.51 -5.37 -12.16
C ALA A 67 -28.98 -5.47 -12.16
N HIS A 68 -28.28 -4.80 -11.24
CA HIS A 68 -26.83 -4.84 -11.14
C HIS A 68 -26.36 -6.21 -10.63
N PRO A 69 -25.31 -6.82 -11.22
CA PRO A 69 -24.77 -8.07 -10.71
C PRO A 69 -24.24 -7.90 -9.27
N PRO A 70 -24.19 -8.97 -8.46
CA PRO A 70 -23.58 -8.91 -7.13
C PRO A 70 -22.13 -8.44 -7.22
N VAL A 71 -21.73 -7.49 -6.36
CA VAL A 71 -20.38 -6.88 -6.37
C VAL A 71 -19.53 -7.21 -5.15
N ALA A 72 -20.07 -7.94 -4.17
CA ALA A 72 -19.33 -8.32 -2.97
C ALA A 72 -18.05 -9.09 -3.36
N GLY A 73 -16.91 -8.65 -2.84
CA GLY A 73 -15.58 -9.22 -3.14
C GLY A 73 -15.00 -8.86 -4.50
N MET A 74 -15.61 -7.96 -5.28
CA MET A 74 -15.02 -7.45 -6.52
C MET A 74 -13.92 -6.40 -6.24
N SER A 75 -12.96 -6.29 -7.16
CA SER A 75 -11.98 -5.19 -7.17
C SER A 75 -12.43 -4.08 -8.13
N MET A 76 -11.86 -2.88 -7.98
CA MET A 76 -12.10 -1.75 -8.90
C MET A 76 -11.84 -2.11 -10.38
N SER A 77 -10.88 -3.00 -10.65
CA SER A 77 -10.59 -3.45 -12.01
C SER A 77 -11.73 -4.28 -12.62
N ALA A 78 -12.47 -5.04 -11.80
CA ALA A 78 -13.64 -5.78 -12.26
C ALA A 78 -14.80 -4.83 -12.61
N CYS A 79 -14.96 -3.73 -11.87
CA CYS A 79 -15.94 -2.70 -12.16
C CYS A 79 -15.69 -2.07 -13.53
N THR A 80 -14.43 -1.68 -13.79
CA THR A 80 -14.09 -1.00 -15.05
C THR A 80 -14.29 -1.89 -16.27
N ALA A 81 -14.28 -3.23 -16.16
CA ALA A 81 -14.58 -4.12 -17.28
C ALA A 81 -15.92 -3.81 -17.99
N CYS A 82 -16.93 -3.34 -17.24
CA CYS A 82 -18.21 -2.88 -17.78
C CYS A 82 -18.36 -1.36 -17.74
N HIS A 83 -17.85 -0.71 -16.69
CA HIS A 83 -18.00 0.73 -16.45
C HIS A 83 -16.83 1.55 -17.03
N GLN A 84 -16.62 1.44 -18.34
CA GLN A 84 -15.52 2.14 -19.01
C GLN A 84 -15.78 3.66 -19.07
N PRO A 85 -14.75 4.51 -18.93
CA PRO A 85 -14.88 5.96 -19.08
C PRO A 85 -15.45 6.35 -20.44
N GLY A 86 -16.47 7.21 -20.45
CA GLY A 86 -17.14 7.67 -21.68
C GLY A 86 -18.12 6.66 -22.29
N SER A 87 -18.42 5.56 -21.61
CA SER A 87 -19.51 4.66 -21.97
C SER A 87 -20.84 5.10 -21.34
N PRO A 88 -22.00 4.64 -21.86
CA PRO A 88 -23.30 4.88 -21.22
C PRO A 88 -23.42 4.31 -19.80
N LEU A 89 -22.51 3.43 -19.42
CA LEU A 89 -22.41 2.81 -18.10
C LEU A 89 -21.16 3.32 -17.36
N ALA A 90 -20.59 4.47 -17.69
CA ALA A 90 -19.45 4.99 -16.93
C ALA A 90 -19.80 5.06 -15.43
N LEU A 91 -18.81 4.80 -14.57
CA LEU A 91 -19.02 4.95 -13.12
C LEU A 91 -19.49 6.38 -12.84
N PRO A 92 -20.53 6.57 -12.03
CA PRO A 92 -21.01 7.89 -11.69
C PRO A 92 -19.90 8.68 -10.99
N ALA A 93 -19.82 9.99 -11.27
CA ALA A 93 -18.85 10.91 -10.68
C ALA A 93 -18.93 11.01 -9.13
N GLY A 94 -19.91 10.34 -8.50
CA GLY A 94 -20.12 10.29 -7.06
C GLY A 94 -19.67 9.01 -6.37
N MET A 95 -18.78 8.19 -6.95
CA MET A 95 -18.15 7.11 -6.18
C MET A 95 -17.03 7.70 -5.32
N GLN A 96 -17.17 7.58 -3.99
CA GLN A 96 -16.19 8.10 -3.03
C GLN A 96 -14.86 7.32 -3.12
N LEU A 97 -13.77 7.97 -2.69
CA LEU A 97 -12.42 7.43 -2.80
C LEU A 97 -12.16 6.26 -1.82
N ASP A 98 -12.99 6.14 -0.79
CA ASP A 98 -13.06 4.98 0.11
C ASP A 98 -13.22 3.66 -0.66
N HIS A 99 -14.06 3.59 -1.70
CA HIS A 99 -14.28 2.37 -2.50
C HIS A 99 -12.98 1.89 -3.14
N HIS A 100 -12.14 2.81 -3.62
CA HIS A 100 -10.84 2.46 -4.20
C HIS A 100 -9.88 1.89 -3.16
N HIS A 101 -9.84 2.45 -1.95
CA HIS A 101 -8.95 1.99 -0.88
C HIS A 101 -9.45 0.68 -0.26
N TYR A 102 -10.75 0.58 0.00
CA TYR A 102 -11.40 -0.63 0.49
C TYR A 102 -11.19 -1.81 -0.47
N MET A 103 -11.43 -1.61 -1.77
CA MET A 103 -11.19 -2.65 -2.78
C MET A 103 -9.70 -2.93 -3.04
N ALA A 104 -8.79 -2.11 -2.49
CA ALA A 104 -7.36 -2.40 -2.44
C ALA A 104 -6.98 -3.21 -1.17
N GLY A 105 -7.96 -3.58 -0.33
CA GLY A 105 -7.78 -4.36 0.88
C GLY A 105 -7.45 -3.52 2.12
N LEU A 106 -7.72 -2.22 2.08
CA LEU A 106 -7.53 -1.34 3.23
C LEU A 106 -8.81 -1.24 4.05
N ASP A 107 -8.66 -1.10 5.36
CA ASP A 107 -9.74 -1.02 6.33
C ASP A 107 -9.65 0.27 7.15
N CYS A 108 -10.52 0.40 8.16
CA CYS A 108 -10.53 1.56 9.05
C CYS A 108 -9.18 1.75 9.75
N ALA A 109 -8.57 0.65 10.22
CA ALA A 109 -7.32 0.65 10.96
C ALA A 109 -6.10 1.00 10.08
N SER A 110 -6.24 0.89 8.75
CA SER A 110 -5.24 1.32 7.79
C SER A 110 -5.03 2.85 7.81
N CYS A 111 -6.05 3.60 8.23
CA CYS A 111 -6.03 5.06 8.22
C CYS A 111 -6.22 5.70 9.61
N HIS A 112 -6.92 5.03 10.52
CA HIS A 112 -7.29 5.55 11.82
C HIS A 112 -6.67 4.73 12.95
N ASP A 113 -5.91 5.40 13.81
CA ASP A 113 -5.35 4.79 15.03
C ASP A 113 -6.44 4.26 15.98
N ASP A 114 -7.59 4.95 16.01
CA ASP A 114 -8.81 4.52 16.69
C ASP A 114 -9.94 4.38 15.64
N PRO A 115 -10.16 3.16 15.10
CA PRO A 115 -11.16 2.93 14.08
C PRO A 115 -12.60 2.99 14.62
N GLU A 116 -12.80 2.87 15.93
CA GLU A 116 -14.13 2.94 16.57
C GLU A 116 -14.54 4.38 16.88
N ALA A 117 -13.57 5.28 17.02
CA ALA A 117 -13.79 6.71 17.24
C ALA A 117 -12.79 7.57 16.44
N PRO A 118 -12.90 7.61 15.10
CA PRO A 118 -11.99 8.38 14.26
C PRO A 118 -12.16 9.88 14.53
N ALA A 119 -11.26 10.45 15.34
CA ALA A 119 -11.35 11.82 15.84
C ALA A 119 -10.65 12.87 14.95
N ALA A 120 -9.81 12.44 14.02
CA ALA A 120 -9.00 13.33 13.17
C ALA A 120 -8.90 12.81 11.73
N THR A 121 -8.81 13.74 10.78
CA THR A 121 -8.39 13.45 9.41
C THR A 121 -6.98 12.86 9.44
N ALA A 122 -6.75 11.81 8.65
CA ALA A 122 -5.42 11.25 8.47
C ALA A 122 -4.43 12.34 8.01
N GLY A 123 -3.26 12.39 8.63
CA GLY A 123 -2.20 13.30 8.23
C GLY A 123 -1.68 12.96 6.82
N THR A 124 -1.14 13.97 6.14
CA THR A 124 -0.56 13.81 4.79
C THR A 124 0.50 12.71 4.74
N GLU A 125 1.25 12.54 5.81
CA GLU A 125 2.29 11.52 5.96
C GLU A 125 1.76 10.10 5.79
N LEU A 126 0.52 9.83 6.23
CA LEU A 126 -0.10 8.52 6.09
C LEU A 126 -0.38 8.19 4.61
N CYS A 127 -0.84 9.19 3.85
CA CYS A 127 -1.03 9.05 2.41
C CYS A 127 0.33 8.81 1.71
N LEU A 128 1.35 9.60 2.05
CA LEU A 128 2.67 9.51 1.44
C LEU A 128 3.39 8.19 1.78
N ALA A 129 3.05 7.52 2.89
CA ALA A 129 3.62 6.22 3.25
C ALA A 129 3.39 5.14 2.17
N CYS A 130 2.26 5.22 1.46
CA CYS A 130 1.90 4.30 0.39
C CYS A 130 2.04 4.93 -1.02
N HIS A 131 1.71 6.21 -1.17
CA HIS A 131 1.73 6.90 -2.47
C HIS A 131 3.11 7.48 -2.84
N GLY A 132 4.03 7.55 -1.89
CA GLY A 132 5.37 8.13 -2.09
C GLY A 132 5.38 9.66 -1.95
N PRO A 133 6.55 10.29 -2.10
CA PRO A 133 6.73 11.72 -1.85
C PRO A 133 6.05 12.60 -2.91
N LEU A 134 5.69 13.83 -2.53
CA LEU A 134 4.94 14.75 -3.37
C LEU A 134 5.68 15.10 -4.68
N GLU A 135 7.02 15.14 -4.66
CA GLU A 135 7.83 15.36 -5.87
C GLU A 135 7.67 14.24 -6.90
N ALA A 136 7.60 12.98 -6.43
CA ALA A 136 7.39 11.83 -7.32
C ALA A 136 5.98 11.84 -7.90
N LEU A 137 4.97 12.15 -7.07
CA LEU A 137 3.59 12.32 -7.51
C LEU A 137 3.45 13.45 -8.54
N GLY A 138 4.07 14.61 -8.27
CA GLY A 138 4.16 15.73 -9.21
C GLY A 138 4.77 15.31 -10.55
N ALA A 139 5.84 14.51 -10.55
CA ALA A 139 6.41 13.99 -11.79
C ALA A 139 5.48 13.02 -12.54
N LEU A 140 4.76 12.16 -11.81
CA LEU A 140 3.78 11.22 -12.40
C LEU A 140 2.58 11.93 -13.02
N THR A 141 2.19 13.09 -12.48
CA THR A 141 1.04 13.88 -12.95
C THR A 141 1.47 15.12 -13.75
N ALA A 142 2.67 15.10 -14.35
CA ALA A 142 3.21 16.24 -15.10
C ALA A 142 2.33 16.67 -16.29
N ASP A 143 1.57 15.74 -16.87
CA ASP A 143 0.70 15.99 -18.02
C ASP A 143 -0.74 16.39 -17.62
N VAL A 144 -1.02 16.58 -16.33
CA VAL A 144 -2.35 17.03 -15.86
C VAL A 144 -2.51 18.53 -16.12
N GLU A 145 -3.46 18.86 -16.99
CA GLU A 145 -3.87 20.22 -17.32
C GLU A 145 -5.09 20.67 -16.47
N PRO A 146 -5.29 21.99 -16.25
CA PRO A 146 -4.45 23.11 -16.68
C PRO A 146 -3.25 23.37 -15.77
N THR A 147 -3.25 22.78 -14.57
CA THR A 147 -2.13 22.85 -13.63
C THR A 147 -2.02 21.54 -12.87
N ASN A 148 -0.80 21.16 -12.54
CA ASN A 148 -0.53 19.93 -11.79
C ASN A 148 -0.78 20.16 -10.28
N PRO A 149 -1.81 19.55 -9.68
CA PRO A 149 -2.17 19.79 -8.28
C PRO A 149 -1.12 19.26 -7.30
N HIS A 150 -0.33 18.26 -7.69
CA HIS A 150 0.72 17.66 -6.85
C HIS A 150 2.04 18.43 -6.92
N LEU A 151 2.14 19.49 -7.72
CA LEU A 151 3.30 20.38 -7.77
C LEU A 151 2.91 21.81 -7.36
N SER A 152 2.09 21.92 -6.31
CA SER A 152 1.61 23.21 -5.81
C SER A 152 2.76 24.06 -5.26
N PRO A 153 2.87 25.35 -5.65
CA PRO A 153 3.86 26.26 -5.10
C PRO A 153 3.56 26.71 -3.66
N HIS A 154 2.35 26.45 -3.15
CA HIS A 154 1.93 26.91 -1.83
C HIS A 154 2.47 26.05 -0.68
N GLY A 155 2.83 24.79 -0.95
CA GLY A 155 3.26 23.84 0.09
C GLY A 155 2.24 23.66 1.22
N PRO A 156 2.61 23.01 2.34
CA PRO A 156 1.77 22.94 3.53
C PRO A 156 1.44 24.33 4.09
N PRO A 157 0.21 24.57 4.59
CA PRO A 157 -0.88 23.60 4.74
C PRO A 157 -1.75 23.42 3.48
N TYR A 158 -1.47 24.12 2.38
CA TYR A 158 -2.31 24.16 1.19
C TYR A 158 -2.05 23.04 0.16
N ALA A 159 -1.25 22.05 0.53
CA ALA A 159 -0.90 20.88 -0.29
C ALA A 159 -1.15 19.56 0.45
N GLU A 160 -1.97 19.59 1.50
CA GLU A 160 -2.37 18.40 2.24
C GLU A 160 -3.33 17.55 1.39
N CYS A 161 -3.12 16.23 1.37
CA CYS A 161 -3.86 15.32 0.48
C CYS A 161 -5.38 15.42 0.70
N GLY A 162 -5.79 15.44 1.97
CA GLY A 162 -7.18 15.50 2.40
C GLY A 162 -7.87 16.86 2.20
N LEU A 163 -7.24 17.85 1.57
CA LEU A 163 -7.94 19.06 1.13
C LEU A 163 -8.69 18.83 -0.18
N CYS A 164 -8.16 17.98 -1.06
CA CYS A 164 -8.77 17.65 -2.35
C CYS A 164 -9.30 16.22 -2.38
N HIS A 165 -8.50 15.26 -1.90
CA HIS A 165 -8.82 13.84 -1.90
C HIS A 165 -9.59 13.45 -0.63
N GLN A 166 -10.90 13.65 -0.68
CA GLN A 166 -11.80 13.30 0.42
C GLN A 166 -12.14 11.81 0.36
N ILE A 167 -11.89 11.07 1.46
CA ILE A 167 -12.11 9.63 1.53
C ILE A 167 -13.60 9.29 1.76
N HIS A 168 -14.22 9.96 2.74
CA HIS A 168 -15.60 9.67 3.17
C HIS A 168 -16.66 10.59 2.54
N THR A 169 -16.26 11.49 1.64
CA THR A 169 -17.16 12.41 0.93
C THR A 169 -16.68 12.61 -0.51
N GLU A 170 -17.46 13.35 -1.30
CA GLU A 170 -17.04 13.75 -2.65
C GLU A 170 -15.73 14.55 -2.61
N SER A 171 -14.78 14.18 -3.48
CA SER A 171 -13.51 14.88 -3.62
C SER A 171 -13.70 16.20 -4.36
N GLU A 172 -12.97 17.22 -3.95
CA GLU A 172 -13.12 18.58 -4.48
C GLU A 172 -11.78 19.17 -4.96
N SER A 173 -11.86 20.24 -5.74
CA SER A 173 -10.69 21.06 -6.06
C SER A 173 -10.57 22.17 -5.03
N PHE A 174 -9.75 21.95 -3.98
CA PHE A 174 -9.47 22.98 -2.97
C PHE A 174 -8.92 24.26 -3.62
N CYS A 175 -8.07 24.12 -4.64
CA CYS A 175 -7.47 25.25 -5.33
C CYS A 175 -8.52 26.14 -6.01
N ALA A 176 -9.63 25.54 -6.50
CA ALA A 176 -10.70 26.26 -7.18
C ALA A 176 -11.50 27.19 -6.25
N GLN A 177 -11.32 27.08 -4.93
CA GLN A 177 -11.92 28.00 -3.98
C GLN A 177 -11.31 29.41 -4.05
N CYS A 178 -10.08 29.54 -4.56
CA CYS A 178 -9.37 30.81 -4.69
C CYS A 178 -8.90 31.10 -6.12
N HIS A 179 -8.62 30.07 -6.91
CA HIS A 179 -8.14 30.20 -8.28
C HIS A 179 -9.24 29.81 -9.26
N ASP A 180 -9.55 30.71 -10.19
CA ASP A 180 -10.41 30.37 -11.30
C ASP A 180 -9.60 29.64 -12.37
N PHE A 181 -9.79 28.32 -12.42
CA PHE A 181 -9.25 27.50 -13.50
C PHE A 181 -10.36 27.32 -14.53
N GLU A 182 -10.54 28.33 -15.40
CA GLU A 182 -11.48 28.24 -16.52
C GLU A 182 -11.25 26.93 -17.29
N GLY A 183 -12.25 26.04 -17.31
CA GLY A 183 -12.21 24.74 -17.98
C GLY A 183 -12.24 23.50 -17.08
N LEU A 184 -12.02 23.61 -15.75
CA LEU A 184 -12.11 22.44 -14.85
C LEU A 184 -13.56 21.97 -14.61
N TRP A 185 -14.52 22.89 -14.64
CA TRP A 185 -15.95 22.56 -14.45
C TRP A 185 -16.57 21.81 -15.65
N THR A 186 -15.95 21.86 -16.82
CA THR A 186 -16.39 21.09 -18.00
C THR A 186 -15.96 19.62 -17.92
N PHE A 187 -15.03 19.25 -17.03
CA PHE A 187 -14.61 17.86 -16.88
C PHE A 187 -15.25 17.13 -15.70
N ILE A 188 -15.68 17.85 -14.64
CA ILE A 188 -16.36 17.24 -13.49
C ILE A 188 -17.86 17.00 -13.76
N LEU A 189 -18.51 17.81 -14.61
CA LEU A 189 -19.95 17.70 -14.91
C LEU A 189 -20.29 17.00 -16.24
N MET A 190 -19.30 16.50 -16.97
CA MET A 190 -19.50 16.02 -18.36
C MET A 190 -18.80 14.70 -18.68
N ARG A 191 -18.51 13.87 -17.66
CA ARG A 191 -18.15 12.48 -17.89
C ARG A 191 -18.81 11.53 -16.90
#